data_AF-A0A4U3FBP0-F1
#
_entry.id   AF-A0A4U3FBP0-F1
#
_cell.length_a   1.000
_cell.length_b   1.000
_cell.length_c   1.000
_cell.angle_alpha   90.00
_cell.angle_beta   90.00
_cell.angle_gamma   90.00
#
_symmetry.space_group_name_H-M   'P 1'
#
loop_
_entity.id
_entity.type
_entity.pdbx_description
1 polymer ?
#
loop_
_entity_poly.entity_id
_entity_poly.type
_entity_poly.pdbx_seq_one_letter_code
_entity_poly.pdbx_strand_id
1 'polypeptide(L)'
;MSSVLESIYYGNLRPDEKAVSQSAEYTQISEQISAKMAEWKVKLSPEEWLELETMWDLYYQLNSMDRAGSFTYGFRLGGELMIEVLKGER
;
A
#
# COMPACT_ATOMS: atom_id res chain seq x y z
N MET A 1 -28.33 -3.72 1.68
CA MET A 1 -27.00 -3.75 2.32
C MET A 1 -26.32 -5.02 1.84
N SER A 2 -25.25 -4.91 1.06
CA SER A 2 -24.46 -6.09 0.66
C SER A 2 -23.67 -6.59 1.87
N SER A 3 -23.49 -7.91 1.97
CA SER A 3 -22.61 -8.46 3.00
C SER A 3 -21.15 -8.06 2.75
N VAL A 4 -20.27 -8.19 3.76
CA VAL A 4 -18.83 -7.97 3.58
C VAL A 4 -18.26 -8.89 2.49
N LEU A 5 -18.68 -10.16 2.47
CA LEU A 5 -18.23 -11.15 1.47
C LEU A 5 -18.68 -10.78 0.05
N GLU A 6 -19.92 -10.35 -0.10
CA GLU A 6 -20.47 -9.88 -1.37
C GLU A 6 -19.77 -8.60 -1.84
N SER A 7 -19.45 -7.70 -0.91
CA SER A 7 -18.71 -6.48 -1.19
C SER A 7 -17.26 -6.75 -1.61
N ILE A 8 -16.63 -7.80 -1.07
CA ILE A 8 -15.33 -8.30 -1.54
C ILE A 8 -15.47 -8.93 -2.94
N TYR A 9 -16.48 -9.80 -3.15
CA TYR A 9 -16.69 -10.50 -4.41
C TYR A 9 -16.89 -9.55 -5.59
N TYR A 10 -17.70 -8.50 -5.41
CA TYR A 10 -17.93 -7.48 -6.43
C TYR A 10 -16.88 -6.37 -6.46
N GLY A 11 -15.85 -6.42 -5.59
CA GLY A 11 -14.79 -5.40 -5.53
C GLY A 11 -15.23 -4.04 -4.97
N ASN A 12 -16.39 -3.97 -4.31
CA ASN A 12 -16.87 -2.77 -3.62
C ASN A 12 -16.09 -2.47 -2.33
N LEU A 13 -15.43 -3.49 -1.76
CA LEU A 13 -14.50 -3.38 -0.64
C LEU A 13 -13.09 -3.74 -1.11
N ARG A 14 -12.27 -2.71 -1.33
CA ARG A 14 -10.84 -2.81 -1.67
C ARG A 14 -10.00 -2.08 -0.63
N PRO A 15 -9.60 -2.77 0.44
CA PRO A 15 -8.85 -2.16 1.53
C PRO A 15 -7.49 -1.61 1.09
N ASP A 16 -6.85 -2.23 0.12
CA ASP A 16 -5.58 -1.81 -0.48
C ASP A 16 -5.68 -0.44 -1.17
N GLU A 17 -6.81 -0.14 -1.82
CA GLU A 17 -7.08 1.16 -2.44
C GLU A 17 -7.53 2.21 -1.42
N LYS A 18 -8.28 1.79 -0.38
CA LYS A 18 -8.84 2.69 0.64
C LYS A 18 -7.90 2.96 1.81
N ALA A 19 -6.87 2.13 2.01
CA ALA A 19 -5.86 2.31 3.05
C ALA A 19 -4.79 3.36 2.68
N VAL A 20 -4.86 3.94 1.48
CA VAL A 20 -4.02 5.09 1.12
C VAL A 20 -4.32 6.22 2.10
N SER A 21 -3.28 6.74 2.76
CA SER A 21 -3.44 7.87 3.67
C SER A 21 -4.02 9.06 2.92
N GLN A 22 -5.14 9.59 3.42
CA GLN A 22 -5.74 10.82 2.91
C GLN A 22 -5.22 12.07 3.63
N SER A 23 -4.12 11.92 4.38
CA SER A 23 -3.55 13.02 5.14
C SER A 23 -2.86 14.02 4.21
N ALA A 24 -2.91 15.30 4.59
CA ALA A 24 -2.25 16.36 3.81
C ALA A 24 -0.74 16.12 3.70
N GLU A 25 -0.14 15.53 4.74
CA GLU A 25 1.28 15.17 4.77
C GLU A 25 1.62 14.10 3.73
N TYR A 26 0.77 13.08 3.57
CA TYR A 26 0.97 12.06 2.53
C TYR A 26 0.98 12.71 1.15
N THR A 27 -0.04 13.52 0.84
CA THR A 27 -0.13 14.26 -0.43
C THR A 27 1.10 15.13 -0.65
N GLN A 28 1.50 15.91 0.36
CA GLN A 28 2.65 16.81 0.27
C GLN A 28 3.96 16.05 0.02
N ILE A 29 4.16 14.88 0.64
CA ILE A 29 5.34 14.05 0.42
C ILE A 29 5.31 13.45 -0.99
N SER A 30 4.17 12.94 -1.45
CA SER A 30 4.01 12.42 -2.82
C SER A 30 4.33 13.47 -3.87
N GLU A 31 3.84 14.70 -3.71
CA GLU A 31 4.15 15.82 -4.61
C GLU A 31 5.64 16.18 -4.61
N GLN A 32 6.30 16.17 -3.44
CA GLN A 32 7.74 16.41 -3.35
C GLN A 32 8.55 15.33 -4.07
N ILE A 33 8.16 14.06 -3.94
CA ILE A 33 8.80 12.95 -4.66
C ILE A 33 8.65 13.15 -6.18
N SER A 34 7.44 13.46 -6.65
CA SER A 34 7.19 13.72 -8.08
C SER A 34 8.00 14.90 -8.61
N ALA A 35 8.10 16.00 -7.85
CA ALA A 35 8.90 17.15 -8.22
C ALA A 35 10.39 16.80 -8.34
N LYS A 36 10.93 16.01 -7.41
CA LYS A 36 12.33 15.55 -7.46
C LYS A 36 12.60 14.63 -8.63
N MET A 37 11.67 13.73 -8.94
CA MET A 37 11.75 12.87 -10.14
C MET A 37 11.79 13.70 -11.43
N ALA A 38 10.94 14.73 -11.52
CA ALA A 38 10.95 15.64 -12.68
C ALA A 38 12.28 16.42 -12.81
N GLU A 39 12.85 16.89 -11.69
CA GLU A 39 14.18 17.52 -11.70
C GLU A 39 15.28 16.57 -12.19
N TRP A 40 15.28 15.32 -11.72
CA TRP A 40 16.26 14.32 -12.12
C TRP A 40 16.15 13.92 -13.59
N LYS A 41 14.93 13.82 -14.11
CA LYS A 41 14.68 13.53 -15.53
C LYS A 41 15.34 14.52 -16.48
N VAL A 42 15.50 15.77 -16.06
CA VAL A 42 16.15 16.82 -16.87
C VAL A 42 17.68 16.82 -16.69
N LYS A 43 18.18 16.33 -15.56
CA LYS A 43 19.61 16.39 -15.20
C LYS A 43 20.41 15.17 -15.66
N LEU A 44 19.76 14.01 -15.73
CA LEU A 44 20.40 12.73 -16.00
C LEU A 44 20.41 12.41 -17.51
N SER A 45 21.40 11.62 -17.94
CA SER A 45 21.35 11.01 -19.27
C SER A 45 20.16 10.04 -19.38
N PRO A 46 19.73 9.68 -20.60
CA PRO A 46 18.70 8.66 -20.79
C PRO A 46 19.03 7.32 -20.11
N GLU A 47 20.30 6.90 -20.14
CA GLU A 47 20.76 5.66 -19.49
C GLU A 47 20.72 5.78 -17.96
N GLU A 48 21.23 6.88 -17.39
CA GLU A 48 21.19 7.14 -15.95
C GLU A 48 19.76 7.25 -15.43
N TRP A 49 18.87 7.87 -16.20
CA TRP A 49 17.44 7.95 -15.90
C TRP A 49 16.79 6.57 -15.90
N LEU A 50 17.12 5.71 -16.86
CA LEU A 50 16.59 4.35 -16.94
C LEU A 50 17.04 3.48 -15.75
N GLU A 51 18.30 3.61 -15.33
CA GLU A 51 18.80 2.92 -14.13
C GLU A 51 18.05 3.39 -12.86
N LEU A 52 17.79 4.69 -12.75
CA LEU A 52 17.03 5.26 -11.65
C LEU A 52 15.56 4.79 -11.66
N GLU A 53 14.90 4.77 -12.82
CA GLU A 53 13.53 4.22 -12.97
C GLU A 53 13.48 2.76 -12.57
N THR A 54 14.46 1.96 -13.00
CA THR A 54 14.58 0.54 -12.63
C THR A 54 14.70 0.35 -11.12
N MET A 55 15.50 1.18 -10.45
CA MET A 55 15.62 1.16 -8.99
C MET A 55 14.28 1.47 -8.31
N TRP A 56 13.57 2.49 -8.77
CA TRP A 56 12.24 2.83 -8.25
C TRP A 56 11.22 1.71 -8.47
N ASP A 57 11.22 1.06 -9.62
CA ASP A 57 10.35 -0.09 -9.89
C ASP A 57 10.60 -1.24 -8.91
N LEU A 58 11.87 -1.56 -8.65
CA LEU A 58 12.24 -2.56 -7.65
C LEU A 58 11.78 -2.15 -6.24
N TYR A 59 11.95 -0.87 -5.89
CA TYR A 59 11.48 -0.34 -4.60
C TYR A 59 9.95 -0.42 -4.47
N TYR A 60 9.21 -0.09 -5.53
CA TYR A 60 7.75 -0.22 -5.55
C TYR A 60 7.29 -1.67 -5.41
N GLN A 61 7.97 -2.60 -6.07
CA GLN A 61 7.69 -4.04 -5.94
C GLN A 61 7.90 -4.52 -4.49
N LEU A 62 9.04 -4.17 -3.89
CA LEU A 62 9.35 -4.50 -2.49
C LEU A 62 8.27 -3.94 -1.54
N ASN A 63 7.93 -2.66 -1.67
CA ASN A 63 6.88 -2.04 -0.85
C ASN A 63 5.50 -2.66 -1.08
N SER A 64 5.21 -3.13 -2.29
CA SER A 64 3.97 -3.85 -2.58
C SER A 64 3.92 -5.18 -1.83
N MET A 65 5.03 -5.93 -1.82
CA MET A 65 5.16 -7.19 -1.08
C MET A 65 5.02 -6.99 0.43
N ASP A 66 5.69 -6.00 1.00
CA ASP A 66 5.61 -5.69 2.43
C ASP A 66 4.20 -5.27 2.86
N ARG A 67 3.51 -4.48 2.02
CA ARG A 67 2.12 -4.07 2.26
C ARG A 67 1.17 -5.27 2.21
N ALA A 68 1.33 -6.15 1.22
CA ALA A 68 0.52 -7.37 1.12
C ALA A 68 0.75 -8.31 2.31
N GLY A 69 2.01 -8.45 2.75
CA GLY A 69 2.38 -9.22 3.94
C GLY A 69 1.75 -8.66 5.21
N SER A 70 1.92 -7.35 5.46
CA SER A 70 1.35 -6.64 6.61
C SER A 70 -0.18 -6.69 6.63
N PHE A 71 -0.81 -6.53 5.46
CA PHE A 71 -2.26 -6.65 5.30
C PHE A 71 -2.75 -8.05 5.70
N THR A 72 -2.16 -9.10 5.13
CA THR A 72 -2.54 -10.49 5.41
C THR A 72 -2.32 -10.85 6.87
N TYR A 73 -1.18 -10.42 7.45
CA TYR A 73 -0.88 -10.61 8.86
C TYR A 73 -1.92 -9.92 9.76
N GLY A 74 -2.25 -8.65 9.49
CA GLY A 74 -3.22 -7.89 10.27
C GLY A 74 -4.62 -8.52 10.28
N PHE A 75 -5.11 -8.99 9.12
CA PHE A 75 -6.40 -9.69 9.05
C PHE A 75 -6.40 -11.00 9.82
N ARG A 76 -5.33 -11.79 9.71
CA ARG A 76 -5.18 -13.05 10.46
C ARG A 76 -5.17 -12.80 11.97
N LEU A 77 -4.33 -11.87 12.42
CA LEU A 77 -4.23 -11.49 13.83
C LEU A 77 -5.58 -10.99 14.37
N GLY A 78 -6.28 -10.14 13.61
CA GLY A 78 -7.63 -9.68 13.99
C GLY A 78 -8.60 -10.85 14.16
N GLY A 79 -8.58 -11.84 13.27
CA GLY A 79 -9.41 -13.05 13.39
C GLY A 79 -9.05 -13.89 14.62
N GLU A 80 -7.77 -14.08 14.89
CA GLU A 80 -7.27 -14.82 16.07
C GLU A 80 -7.71 -14.14 17.38
N LEU A 81 -7.54 -12.81 17.48
CA LEU A 81 -7.98 -12.01 18.63
C LEU A 81 -9.49 -12.11 18.86
N MET A 82 -10.30 -12.04 17.79
CA MET A 82 -11.75 -12.18 17.91
C MET A 82 -12.14 -13.56 18.42
N ILE A 83 -11.48 -14.62 17.93
CA ILE A 83 -11.71 -15.99 18.42
C ILE A 83 -11.35 -16.11 19.90
N GLU A 84 -10.22 -15.54 20.33
CA GLU A 84 -9.78 -15.55 21.73
C GLU A 84 -10.83 -14.89 22.64
N VAL A 85 -11.26 -13.67 22.31
CA VAL A 85 -12.28 -12.93 23.06
C VAL A 85 -13.60 -13.69 23.13
N LEU A 86 -14.04 -14.30 22.02
CA LEU A 86 -15.30 -15.03 21.93
C LEU A 86 -15.27 -16.40 22.64
N LYS A 87 -14.11 -17.06 22.65
CA LYS A 87 -13.93 -18.33 23.38
C LYS A 87 -13.99 -18.13 24.89
N GLY A 88 -13.69 -16.92 25.37
CA GLY A 88 -13.97 -16.52 26.74
C GLY A 88 -13.46 -17.52 27.77
N GLU A 89 -12.18 -17.87 27.72
CA GLU A 89 -11.56 -18.47 28.89
C GLU A 89 -11.39 -17.36 29.93
N ARG A 90 -12.24 -17.42 30.97
CA ARG A 90 -12.14 -16.61 32.19
C ARG A 90 -10.96 -17.06 33.04
#